data_AF-A0A945HCQ1-F1
#
_entry.id   AF-A0A945HCQ1-F1
#
_cell.length_a   1.000
_cell.length_b   1.000
_cell.length_c   1.000
_cell.angle_alpha   90.00
_cell.angle_beta   90.00
_cell.angle_gamma   90.00
#
_symmetry.space_group_name_H-M   'P 1'
#
loop_
_entity.id
_entity.type
_entity.pdbx_description
1 polymer ?
#
loop_
_entity_poly.entity_id
_entity_poly.type
_entity_poly.pdbx_seq_one_letter_code
_entity_poly.pdbx_strand_id
1 'polypeptide(L)'
;MAAATIAFLLSRGTDQPPPEPVPLVMEGGPVLTYLGTSYQLGRPGDVAVVRTCDGRATAWLLRPSTGAIYRFEAWATDEMLTVDPIRIVLGGQSLRLAHSLGCTDVHVETTDGRYVPLTDGS
;
A
#
# COMPACT_ATOMS: atom_id res chain seq x y z
N MET A 1 -28.89 -33.07 -56.75
CA MET A 1 -27.85 -32.28 -56.05
C MET A 1 -28.53 -31.54 -54.92
N ALA A 2 -28.15 -31.79 -53.66
CA ALA A 2 -28.73 -31.15 -52.49
C ALA A 2 -27.69 -30.18 -51.90
N ALA A 3 -28.06 -28.92 -51.71
CA ALA A 3 -27.22 -27.91 -51.08
C ALA A 3 -27.50 -27.92 -49.56
N ALA A 4 -26.45 -28.13 -48.76
CA ALA A 4 -26.54 -28.07 -47.30
C ALA A 4 -26.17 -26.67 -46.81
N THR A 5 -27.09 -26.02 -46.10
CA THR A 5 -26.91 -24.70 -45.50
C THR A 5 -26.18 -24.84 -44.17
N ILE A 6 -24.99 -24.24 -44.04
CA ILE A 6 -24.23 -24.20 -42.78
C ILE A 6 -24.71 -22.98 -41.99
N ALA A 7 -25.37 -23.21 -40.85
CA ALA A 7 -25.69 -22.16 -39.90
C ALA A 7 -24.50 -21.96 -38.94
N PHE A 8 -23.86 -20.80 -39.00
CA PHE A 8 -22.86 -20.38 -38.00
C PHE A 8 -23.58 -19.78 -36.80
N LEU A 9 -23.64 -20.52 -35.69
CA LEU A 9 -24.05 -20.00 -34.39
C LEU A 9 -22.87 -19.19 -33.80
N LEU A 10 -22.98 -17.86 -33.84
CA LEU A 10 -22.08 -16.98 -33.09
C LEU A 10 -22.37 -17.14 -31.59
N SER A 11 -21.61 -18.01 -30.94
CA SER A 11 -21.61 -18.12 -29.48
C SER A 11 -21.00 -16.84 -28.92
N ARG A 12 -21.85 -15.92 -28.43
CA ARG A 12 -21.40 -14.77 -27.66
C ARG A 12 -20.90 -15.30 -26.31
N GLY A 13 -19.64 -15.69 -26.27
CA GLY A 13 -18.95 -15.93 -25.01
C GLY A 13 -19.10 -14.67 -24.18
N THR A 14 -19.84 -14.76 -23.08
CA THR A 14 -19.80 -13.76 -22.02
C THR A 14 -18.42 -13.87 -21.40
N ASP A 15 -17.45 -13.16 -21.99
CA ASP A 15 -16.13 -12.96 -21.42
C ASP A 15 -16.31 -12.01 -20.24
N GLN A 16 -16.85 -12.56 -19.14
CA GLN A 16 -16.91 -11.83 -17.89
C GLN A 16 -15.46 -11.57 -17.49
N PRO A 17 -15.05 -10.31 -17.32
CA PRO A 17 -13.70 -10.00 -16.85
C PRO A 17 -13.40 -10.85 -15.62
N PRO A 18 -12.16 -11.37 -15.49
CA PRO A 18 -11.78 -12.12 -14.31
C PRO A 18 -12.20 -11.33 -13.07
N PRO A 19 -12.81 -11.98 -12.05
CA PRO A 19 -13.14 -11.28 -10.83
C PRO A 19 -11.89 -10.57 -10.32
N GLU A 20 -12.02 -9.27 -10.01
CA GLU A 20 -10.91 -8.52 -9.44
C GLU A 20 -10.42 -9.27 -8.20
N PRO A 21 -9.10 -9.44 -8.02
CA PRO A 21 -8.60 -10.14 -6.85
C PRO A 21 -9.15 -9.45 -5.61
N VAL A 22 -9.85 -10.21 -4.77
CA VAL A 22 -10.24 -9.72 -3.44
C VAL A 22 -8.94 -9.31 -2.78
N PRO A 23 -8.80 -8.04 -2.39
CA PRO A 23 -7.53 -7.63 -1.86
C PRO A 23 -7.41 -8.24 -0.47
N LEU A 24 -6.40 -9.09 -0.31
CA LEU A 24 -6.15 -9.85 0.90
C LEU A 24 -5.18 -9.08 1.77
N VAL A 25 -5.53 -8.90 3.04
CA VAL A 25 -4.54 -8.60 4.08
C VAL A 25 -3.63 -9.83 4.14
N MET A 26 -2.36 -9.65 3.76
CA MET A 26 -1.42 -10.77 3.71
C MET A 26 -0.88 -11.03 5.11
N GLU A 27 -1.14 -12.23 5.63
CA GLU A 27 -0.52 -12.75 6.85
C GLU A 27 1.00 -12.50 6.86
N GLY A 28 1.49 -11.97 7.98
CA GLY A 28 2.92 -11.66 8.18
C GLY A 28 3.40 -10.29 7.72
N GLY A 29 2.50 -9.39 7.28
CA GLY A 29 2.82 -7.96 7.12
C GLY A 29 3.05 -7.24 8.47
N PRO A 30 3.63 -6.02 8.47
CA PRO A 30 3.81 -5.24 9.70
C PRO A 30 2.49 -4.96 10.41
N VAL A 31 2.52 -5.07 11.74
CA VAL A 31 1.38 -4.75 12.61
C VAL A 31 1.64 -3.43 13.32
N LEU A 32 0.72 -2.49 13.19
CA LEU A 32 0.73 -1.20 13.88
C LEU A 32 -0.37 -1.15 14.93
N THR A 33 -0.06 -0.64 16.12
CA THR A 33 -1.06 -0.38 17.15
C THR A 33 -1.42 1.09 17.17
N TYR A 34 -2.70 1.40 17.03
CA TYR A 34 -3.25 2.75 17.13
C TYR A 34 -4.53 2.75 17.96
N LEU A 35 -4.58 3.60 19.00
CA LEU A 35 -5.68 3.70 19.97
C LEU A 35 -6.12 2.35 20.59
N GLY A 36 -5.17 1.43 20.79
CA GLY A 36 -5.44 0.10 21.36
C GLY A 36 -5.94 -0.94 20.35
N THR A 37 -6.12 -0.57 19.08
CA THR A 37 -6.44 -1.50 17.99
C THR A 37 -5.20 -1.82 17.20
N SER A 38 -5.02 -3.09 16.83
CA SER A 38 -3.93 -3.57 15.98
C SER A 38 -4.38 -3.65 14.53
N TYR A 39 -3.60 -3.05 13.65
CA TYR A 39 -3.84 -3.00 12.20
C TYR A 39 -2.69 -3.72 11.49
N GLN A 40 -3.04 -4.60 10.56
CA GLN A 40 -2.06 -5.28 9.73
C GLN A 40 -1.99 -4.62 8.36
N LEU A 41 -0.78 -4.29 7.93
CA LEU A 41 -0.54 -3.55 6.71
C LEU A 41 0.32 -4.34 5.74
N GLY A 42 0.03 -4.19 4.45
CA GLY A 42 0.90 -4.64 3.37
C GLY A 42 1.21 -6.14 3.37
N ARG A 43 2.46 -6.46 3.04
CA ARG A 43 2.97 -7.82 2.82
C ARG A 43 4.15 -8.13 3.75
N PRO A 44 4.51 -9.41 3.93
CA PRO A 44 5.73 -9.79 4.60
C PRO A 44 6.97 -9.05 4.04
N GLY A 45 7.74 -8.44 4.93
CA GLY A 45 8.94 -7.66 4.58
C GLY A 45 8.69 -6.18 4.27
N ASP A 46 7.43 -5.73 4.21
CA ASP A 46 7.12 -4.30 4.23
C ASP A 46 7.46 -3.71 5.62
N VAL A 47 7.84 -2.43 5.67
CA VAL A 47 8.18 -1.70 6.89
C VAL A 47 7.16 -0.60 7.09
N ALA A 48 6.59 -0.48 8.29
CA ALA A 48 5.56 0.51 8.55
C ALA A 48 5.79 1.29 9.85
N VAL A 49 5.36 2.55 9.87
CA VAL A 49 5.39 3.43 11.05
C VAL A 49 4.10 4.24 11.13
N VAL A 50 3.75 4.69 12.34
CA VAL A 50 2.67 5.66 12.56
C VAL A 50 3.27 7.04 12.80
N ARG A 51 2.89 8.02 11.98
CA ARG A 51 3.21 9.42 12.19
C ARG A 51 2.00 10.12 12.80
N THR A 52 2.20 10.78 13.94
CA THR A 52 1.20 11.68 14.53
C THR A 52 1.60 13.13 14.32
N CYS A 53 0.67 13.94 13.83
CA CYS A 53 0.84 15.36 13.55
C CYS A 53 -0.51 16.06 13.81
N ASP A 54 -0.53 17.10 14.63
CA ASP A 54 -1.76 17.84 15.00
C ASP A 54 -2.93 16.95 15.44
N GLY A 55 -2.63 15.90 16.23
CA GLY A 55 -3.61 14.93 16.69
C GLY A 55 -4.12 13.94 15.63
N ARG A 56 -3.67 14.06 14.37
CA ARG A 56 -3.96 13.09 13.30
C ARG A 56 -2.85 12.06 13.22
N ALA A 57 -3.22 10.79 13.31
CA ALA A 57 -2.29 9.68 13.10
C ALA A 57 -2.47 9.10 11.69
N THR A 58 -1.37 9.01 10.96
CA THR A 58 -1.29 8.48 9.59
C THR A 58 -0.32 7.30 9.57
N ALA A 59 -0.71 6.21 8.94
CA ALA A 59 0.19 5.08 8.75
C ALA A 59 1.00 5.27 7.46
N TRP A 60 2.28 4.95 7.54
CA TRP A 60 3.22 4.99 6.42
C TRP A 60 3.79 3.61 6.22
N LEU A 61 3.89 3.18 4.96
CA LEU A 61 4.45 1.89 4.59
C LEU A 61 5.49 2.05 3.49
N LEU A 62 6.65 1.44 3.69
CA LEU A 62 7.70 1.25 2.71
C LEU A 62 7.66 -0.22 2.28
N ARG A 63 7.72 -0.45 0.98
CA ARG A 63 7.99 -1.76 0.39
C ARG A 63 9.44 -1.82 -0.10
N PRO A 64 10.39 -2.38 0.68
CA PRO A 64 11.81 -2.37 0.32
C PRO A 64 12.10 -3.03 -1.04
N SER A 65 11.34 -4.06 -1.42
CA SER A 65 11.53 -4.78 -2.70
C SER A 65 11.33 -3.92 -3.95
N THR A 66 10.65 -2.77 -3.83
CA THR A 66 10.38 -1.85 -4.96
C THR A 66 10.75 -0.40 -4.65
N GLY A 67 10.96 -0.06 -3.37
CA GLY A 67 11.09 1.32 -2.90
C GLY A 67 9.77 2.09 -2.82
N ALA A 68 8.63 1.43 -3.05
CA ALA A 68 7.33 2.10 -3.03
C ALA A 68 6.94 2.56 -1.61
N ILE A 69 6.45 3.80 -1.53
CA ILE A 69 5.98 4.45 -0.32
C ILE A 69 4.47 4.66 -0.41
N TYR A 70 3.77 4.26 0.63
CA TYR A 70 2.32 4.37 0.76
C TYR A 70 1.99 5.19 2.00
N ARG A 71 0.93 6.00 1.92
CA ARG A 71 0.42 6.81 3.02
C ARG A 71 -1.07 6.55 3.18
N PHE A 72 -1.46 6.14 4.37
CA PHE A 72 -2.84 5.85 4.74
C PHE A 72 -3.35 6.98 5.63
N GLU A 73 -4.23 7.81 5.06
CA GLU A 73 -4.88 8.93 5.76
C GLU A 73 -6.04 8.48 6.65
N ALA A 74 -6.49 7.24 6.48
CA ALA A 74 -7.58 6.62 7.22
C ALA A 74 -7.13 5.26 7.75
N TRP A 75 -7.83 4.80 8.79
CA TRP A 75 -7.67 3.49 9.38
C TRP A 75 -8.77 2.57 8.86
N ALA A 76 -8.43 1.31 8.58
CA ALA A 76 -9.41 0.31 8.19
C ALA A 76 -10.42 0.10 9.33
N THR A 77 -11.70 -0.02 9.00
CA THR A 77 -12.74 -0.39 9.98
C THR A 77 -13.10 -1.87 9.78
N ASP A 78 -14.08 -2.14 8.95
CA ASP A 78 -14.56 -3.49 8.62
C ASP A 78 -14.11 -3.93 7.22
N GLU A 79 -13.69 -2.97 6.39
CA GLU A 79 -13.24 -3.19 5.02
C GLU A 79 -11.75 -2.88 4.85
N MET A 80 -11.16 -3.52 3.86
CA MET A 80 -9.76 -3.34 3.55
C MET A 80 -9.51 -2.03 2.82
N LEU A 81 -8.57 -1.23 3.30
CA LEU A 81 -8.17 0.03 2.67
C LEU A 81 -7.05 -0.19 1.65
N THR A 82 -7.27 0.24 0.41
CA THR A 82 -6.23 0.32 -0.63
C THR A 82 -5.83 1.77 -0.87
N VAL A 83 -4.54 1.99 -1.13
CA VAL A 83 -4.00 3.29 -1.55
C VAL A 83 -2.93 3.08 -2.61
N ASP A 84 -2.80 4.05 -3.50
CA ASP A 84 -1.71 4.09 -4.48
C ASP A 84 -0.40 4.54 -3.81
N PRO A 85 0.76 4.10 -4.34
CA PRO A 85 2.04 4.61 -3.85
C PRO A 85 2.17 6.10 -4.17
N ILE A 86 2.53 6.89 -3.16
CA ILE A 86 2.71 8.34 -3.29
C ILE A 86 4.08 8.70 -3.85
N ARG A 87 5.07 7.78 -3.71
CA ARG A 87 6.45 8.00 -4.14
C ARG A 87 7.21 6.68 -4.25
N ILE A 88 8.26 6.66 -5.07
CA ILE A 88 9.27 5.60 -5.10
C ILE A 88 10.61 6.16 -4.59
N VAL A 89 11.23 5.48 -3.62
CA VAL A 89 12.60 5.73 -3.15
C VAL A 89 13.42 4.45 -3.32
N LEU A 90 14.17 4.36 -4.42
CA LEU A 90 14.99 3.19 -4.73
C LEU A 90 16.03 2.94 -3.65
N GLY A 91 16.17 1.68 -3.25
CA GLY A 91 17.09 1.26 -2.19
C GLY A 91 16.63 1.63 -0.78
N GLY A 92 15.38 2.09 -0.59
CA GLY A 92 14.80 2.30 0.74
C GLY A 92 14.72 0.98 1.52
N GLN A 93 15.25 0.98 2.75
CA GLN A 93 15.30 -0.21 3.60
C GLN A 93 14.54 -0.05 4.93
N SER A 94 14.38 1.17 5.42
CA SER A 94 13.66 1.43 6.66
C SER A 94 12.93 2.79 6.62
N LEU A 95 11.96 2.95 7.51
CA LEU A 95 11.31 4.23 7.79
C LEU A 95 11.74 4.70 9.16
N ARG A 96 12.09 5.99 9.28
CA ARG A 96 12.43 6.62 10.54
C ARG A 96 11.56 7.84 10.80
N LEU A 97 11.15 7.97 12.05
CA LEU A 97 10.51 9.17 12.56
C LEU A 97 11.60 10.12 13.08
N ALA A 98 11.70 11.30 12.48
CA ALA A 98 12.60 12.35 12.94
C ALA A 98 11.82 13.38 13.74
N HIS A 99 12.28 13.69 14.94
CA HIS A 99 11.63 14.72 15.76
C HIS A 99 11.88 16.10 15.15
N SER A 100 10.83 16.90 15.03
CA SER A 100 10.87 18.28 14.55
C SER A 100 10.21 19.19 15.60
N LEU A 101 10.44 20.50 15.49
CA LEU A 101 9.82 21.50 16.38
C LEU A 101 8.30 21.59 16.20
N GLY A 102 7.78 21.10 15.06
CA GLY A 102 6.37 20.89 14.80
C GLY A 102 6.04 19.39 14.72
N CYS A 103 5.49 18.97 13.60
CA CYS A 103 5.14 17.59 13.35
C CYS A 103 6.35 16.72 13.07
N THR A 104 6.36 15.53 13.67
CA THR A 104 7.37 14.49 13.42
C THR A 104 7.50 14.23 11.93
N ASP A 105 8.72 14.20 11.41
CA ASP A 105 8.99 13.91 10.02
C ASP A 105 9.15 12.42 9.75
N VAL A 106 8.80 11.99 8.53
CA VAL A 106 9.07 10.63 8.07
C VAL A 106 10.19 10.65 7.06
N HIS A 107 11.25 9.92 7.34
CA HIS A 107 12.38 9.74 6.45
C HIS A 107 12.47 8.29 6.00
N VAL A 108 12.84 8.08 4.74
CA VAL A 108 13.32 6.78 4.27
C VAL A 108 14.82 6.73 4.51
N GLU A 109 15.28 5.69 5.19
CA GLU A 109 16.69 5.33 5.20
C GLU A 109 16.94 4.41 4.00
N THR A 110 17.90 4.76 3.16
CA THR A 110 18.33 3.95 2.02
C THR A 110 19.54 3.08 2.39
N THR A 111 19.74 2.00 1.63
CA THR A 111 20.85 1.04 1.78
C THR A 111 22.23 1.68 1.68
N ASP A 112 22.35 2.83 1.00
CA ASP A 112 23.57 3.64 0.90
C ASP A 112 23.74 4.63 2.08
N GLY A 113 22.88 4.55 3.10
CA GLY A 113 22.95 5.36 4.32
C GLY A 113 22.37 6.78 4.20
N ARG A 114 21.74 7.13 3.07
CA ARG A 114 21.06 8.43 2.96
C ARG A 114 19.71 8.42 3.67
N TYR A 115 19.30 9.61 4.11
CA TYR A 115 17.97 9.88 4.64
C TYR A 115 17.21 10.77 3.65
N VAL A 116 16.11 10.24 3.10
CA VAL A 116 15.27 10.96 2.14
C VAL A 116 13.99 11.40 2.83
N PRO A 117 13.70 12.72 2.94
CA PRO A 117 12.47 13.17 3.55
C PRO A 117 11.24 12.86 2.71
N LEU A 118 10.18 12.40 3.38
CA LEU A 118 8.86 12.15 2.80
C LEU A 118 7.82 13.20 3.22
N THR A 119 8.10 13.91 4.31
CA THR A 119 7.30 15.03 4.80
C THR A 119 8.19 16.26 4.94
N ASP A 120 7.56 17.41 4.83
CA ASP A 120 8.19 18.69 5.12
C ASP A 120 7.84 19.03 6.57
N GLY A 121 8.84 19.06 7.45
CA GLY A 121 8.65 19.36 8.87
C GLY A 121 7.95 20.68 9.05
N SER A 122 6.69 20.62 9.49
CA SER A 122 5.83 21.78 9.74
C SER A 122 5.55 21.86 11.21
#